data_AF-A0A428HT79-F1
#
_entry.id   AF-A0A428HT79-F1
#
_cell.length_a   1.000
_cell.length_b   1.000
_cell.length_c   1.000
_cell.angle_alpha   90.00
_cell.angle_beta   90.00
_cell.angle_gamma   90.00
#
_symmetry.space_group_name_H-M   'P 1'
#
loop_
_entity.id
_entity.type
_entity.pdbx_description
1 polymer ?
#
loop_
_entity_poly.entity_id
_entity_poly.type
_entity_poly.pdbx_seq_one_letter_code
_entity_poly.pdbx_strand_id
1 'polypeptide(L)'
;MKPIVKPAPTPNPKIDSNSSLVSQLVRKVGEGYVFEEKGISRYVFAKDLPSDTVKNLESKLSKQESVSHALTAKKEKVAPRDQEFYDKTYNLLAEAHKALSENKGRTSDFQALDKLAERLNDESSNKGKLVDDLLTFLAPITHPERLGKPNSQIEYTENEVRVAQLADKYTTSDGYIFDEHDIISDEGDAYVTPHMGHSHWIGKDSLSDKEKAAAQSYTKEKGILPPSADADAQANPTGDSAAAIYNRVKGEKRIPLVRLPYMVEHTVEVKNGNLIIPHKDHYHNIKFAWFDDHSYKAPNGYTLEDLFATIKYYVEHPDERPHSNDGWGNASDHVLGKKDHSEDPKKNFKADEEPVEETPAEP
;
A
#
# COMPACT_ATOMS: atom_id res chain seq x y z
N MET A 1 28.00 -6.07 -11.11
CA MET A 1 26.73 -5.35 -10.88
C MET A 1 26.01 -5.21 -12.21
N LYS A 2 24.88 -5.90 -12.42
CA LYS A 2 23.98 -5.60 -13.55
C LYS A 2 23.17 -4.35 -13.19
N PRO A 3 22.97 -3.38 -14.09
CA PRO A 3 22.19 -2.19 -13.78
C PRO A 3 20.74 -2.61 -13.52
N ILE A 4 20.20 -2.21 -12.36
CA ILE A 4 18.77 -2.28 -12.10
C ILE A 4 18.10 -1.25 -13.02
N VAL A 5 17.35 -1.76 -14.00
CA VAL A 5 16.53 -0.96 -14.89
C VAL A 5 15.43 -0.35 -14.05
N LYS A 6 15.44 0.98 -13.88
CA LYS A 6 14.31 1.72 -13.31
C LYS A 6 13.02 1.29 -14.05
N PRO A 7 11.91 1.03 -13.36
CA PRO A 7 10.63 0.87 -14.05
C PRO A 7 10.43 2.12 -14.90
N ALA A 8 10.38 1.94 -16.22
CA ALA A 8 10.00 3.02 -17.10
C ALA A 8 8.58 3.44 -16.68
N PRO A 9 8.29 4.75 -16.56
CA PRO A 9 6.91 5.18 -16.42
C PRO A 9 6.12 4.50 -17.55
N THR A 10 5.07 3.77 -17.20
CA THR A 10 4.18 3.15 -18.17
C THR A 10 3.83 4.25 -19.18
N PRO A 11 4.15 4.08 -20.47
CA PRO A 11 3.90 5.14 -21.42
C PRO A 11 2.40 5.44 -21.36
N ASN A 12 2.04 6.68 -21.02
CA ASN A 12 0.68 7.16 -21.24
C ASN A 12 0.36 6.81 -22.69
N PRO A 13 -0.61 5.90 -22.96
CA PRO A 13 -0.91 5.50 -24.31
C PRO A 13 -1.26 6.77 -25.07
N LYS A 14 -0.51 7.07 -26.14
CA LYS A 14 -0.83 8.19 -27.01
C LYS A 14 -2.30 8.06 -27.37
N ILE A 15 -3.05 9.14 -27.15
CA ILE A 15 -4.45 9.22 -27.55
C ILE A 15 -4.47 9.16 -29.07
N ASP A 16 -4.70 7.97 -29.62
CA ASP A 16 -4.70 7.70 -31.05
C ASP A 16 -5.95 8.29 -31.69
N SER A 17 -5.96 9.60 -31.94
CA SER A 17 -7.00 10.34 -32.68
C SER A 17 -8.43 10.31 -32.09
N ASN A 18 -9.16 11.42 -32.27
CA ASN A 18 -10.48 11.62 -31.65
C ASN A 18 -11.55 10.56 -32.01
N SER A 19 -11.46 9.92 -33.19
CA SER A 19 -12.44 8.92 -33.63
C SER A 19 -12.29 7.57 -32.94
N SER A 20 -11.08 7.16 -32.54
CA SER A 20 -10.86 5.89 -31.83
C SER A 20 -11.37 5.95 -30.38
N LEU A 21 -11.22 7.11 -29.72
CA LEU A 21 -11.71 7.29 -28.35
C LEU A 21 -13.22 7.15 -28.26
N VAL A 22 -13.94 7.75 -29.21
CA VAL A 22 -15.40 7.71 -29.21
C VAL A 22 -15.89 6.28 -29.37
N SER A 23 -15.26 5.42 -30.18
CA SER A 23 -15.67 4.02 -30.31
C SER A 23 -15.39 3.21 -29.04
N GLN A 24 -14.27 3.48 -28.36
CA GLN A 24 -13.84 2.81 -27.12
C GLN A 24 -14.61 3.25 -25.86
N LEU A 25 -15.35 4.36 -25.92
CA LEU A 25 -16.08 4.89 -24.76
C LEU A 25 -17.10 3.87 -24.23
N VAL A 26 -16.99 3.56 -22.94
CA VAL A 26 -17.91 2.70 -22.19
C VAL A 26 -18.93 3.52 -21.40
N ARG A 27 -18.46 4.50 -20.61
CA ARG A 27 -19.30 5.30 -19.70
C ARG A 27 -18.57 6.54 -19.17
N LYS A 28 -19.33 7.42 -18.55
CA LYS A 28 -18.83 8.50 -17.70
C LYS A 28 -18.93 8.07 -16.24
N VAL A 29 -17.91 8.34 -15.44
CA VAL A 29 -17.90 8.10 -13.99
C VAL A 29 -17.16 9.25 -13.33
N GLY A 30 -17.78 9.88 -12.33
CA GLY A 30 -17.22 11.06 -11.67
C GLY A 30 -16.86 12.17 -12.66
N GLU A 31 -15.61 12.61 -12.63
CA GLU A 31 -15.06 13.70 -13.45
C GLU A 31 -14.44 13.25 -14.78
N GLY A 32 -14.64 12.00 -15.19
CA GLY A 32 -13.96 11.44 -16.36
C GLY A 32 -14.72 10.33 -17.06
N TYR A 33 -14.02 9.65 -17.95
CA TYR A 33 -14.57 8.65 -18.86
C TYR A 33 -13.78 7.35 -18.79
N VAL A 34 -14.50 6.24 -18.78
CA VAL A 34 -13.93 4.89 -18.89
C VAL A 34 -13.98 4.46 -20.35
N PHE A 35 -12.83 4.07 -20.87
CA PHE A 35 -12.65 3.52 -22.20
C PHE A 35 -12.20 2.08 -22.08
N GLU A 36 -12.61 1.23 -23.03
CA GLU A 36 -12.16 -0.16 -23.09
C GLU A 36 -11.65 -0.48 -24.49
N GLU A 37 -10.46 -1.07 -24.54
CA GLU A 37 -9.86 -1.58 -25.77
C GLU A 37 -9.35 -3.00 -25.52
N LYS A 38 -9.87 -3.97 -26.30
CA LYS A 38 -9.48 -5.39 -26.19
C LYS A 38 -9.61 -5.94 -24.76
N GLY A 39 -10.65 -5.51 -24.04
CA GLY A 39 -10.92 -5.92 -22.65
C GLY A 39 -10.10 -5.18 -21.59
N ILE A 40 -9.21 -4.27 -21.97
CA ILE A 40 -8.42 -3.45 -21.04
C ILE A 40 -9.14 -2.12 -20.85
N SER A 41 -9.58 -1.85 -19.62
CA SER A 41 -10.20 -0.58 -19.25
C SER A 41 -9.16 0.46 -18.84
N ARG A 42 -9.42 1.72 -19.19
CA ARG A 42 -8.62 2.88 -18.77
C ARG A 42 -9.53 4.05 -18.44
N TYR A 43 -9.08 4.91 -17.54
CA TYR A 43 -9.78 6.12 -17.14
C TYR A 43 -9.03 7.37 -17.59
N VAL A 44 -9.76 8.37 -18.07
CA VAL A 44 -9.22 9.68 -18.45
C VAL A 44 -10.12 10.77 -17.91
N PHE A 45 -9.55 11.75 -17.19
CA PHE A 45 -10.31 12.89 -16.70
C PHE A 45 -10.79 13.77 -17.86
N ALA A 46 -11.99 14.33 -17.72
CA ALA A 46 -12.54 15.23 -18.73
C ALA A 46 -11.68 16.48 -18.95
N LYS A 47 -11.02 16.97 -17.88
CA LYS A 47 -10.11 18.14 -17.94
C LYS A 47 -8.87 17.91 -18.81
N ASP A 48 -8.48 16.65 -19.01
CA ASP A 48 -7.30 16.26 -19.79
C ASP A 48 -7.64 16.00 -21.27
N LEU A 49 -8.92 16.15 -21.66
CA LEU A 49 -9.39 15.94 -23.02
C LEU A 49 -9.72 17.28 -23.72
N PRO A 50 -9.51 17.38 -25.04
CA PRO A 50 -9.98 18.53 -25.79
C PRO A 50 -11.50 18.70 -25.66
N SER A 51 -11.96 19.95 -25.60
CA SER A 51 -13.38 20.28 -25.41
C SER A 51 -14.29 19.69 -26.50
N ASP A 52 -13.82 19.64 -27.75
CA ASP A 52 -14.58 19.02 -28.84
C ASP A 52 -14.66 17.49 -28.70
N THR A 53 -13.64 16.85 -28.15
CA THR A 53 -13.65 15.42 -27.82
C THR A 53 -14.70 15.14 -26.75
N VAL A 54 -14.70 15.94 -25.67
CA VAL A 54 -15.70 15.85 -24.60
C VAL A 54 -17.13 15.99 -25.15
N LYS A 55 -17.40 16.96 -26.02
CA LYS A 55 -18.72 17.11 -26.68
C LYS A 55 -19.12 15.86 -27.46
N ASN A 56 -18.20 15.25 -28.20
CA ASN A 56 -18.47 14.04 -28.97
C ASN A 56 -18.77 12.83 -28.08
N LEU A 57 -18.04 12.68 -26.96
CA LEU A 57 -18.27 11.63 -25.97
C LEU A 57 -19.65 11.78 -25.32
N GLU A 58 -19.99 12.99 -24.86
CA GLU A 58 -21.30 13.28 -24.27
C GLU A 58 -22.44 13.05 -25.28
N SER A 59 -22.25 13.40 -26.55
CA SER A 59 -23.23 13.12 -27.61
C SER A 59 -23.41 11.61 -27.87
N LYS A 60 -22.35 10.81 -27.74
CA LYS A 60 -22.47 9.34 -27.81
C LYS A 60 -23.24 8.81 -26.60
N LEU A 61 -22.88 9.24 -25.39
CA LEU A 61 -23.53 8.79 -24.14
C LEU A 61 -25.00 9.20 -24.08
N SER A 62 -25.38 10.36 -24.61
CA SER A 62 -26.78 10.79 -24.65
C SER A 62 -27.65 9.87 -25.51
N LYS A 63 -27.07 9.24 -26.55
CA LYS A 63 -27.73 8.30 -27.46
C LYS A 63 -27.70 6.85 -26.97
N GLN A 64 -26.88 6.55 -25.96
CA GLN A 64 -26.80 5.22 -25.37
C GLN A 64 -28.10 4.93 -24.60
N GLU A 65 -28.68 3.76 -24.83
CA GLU A 65 -29.86 3.31 -24.11
C GLU A 65 -29.48 2.75 -22.73
N SER A 66 -30.36 2.93 -21.76
CA SER A 66 -30.20 2.32 -20.44
C SER A 66 -30.70 0.88 -20.47
N VAL A 67 -29.96 -0.03 -19.85
CA VAL A 67 -30.40 -1.41 -19.64
C VAL A 67 -31.20 -1.47 -18.34
N SER A 68 -32.44 -1.93 -18.41
CA SER A 68 -33.23 -2.24 -17.21
C SER A 68 -32.74 -3.53 -16.59
N HIS A 69 -32.37 -3.50 -15.31
CA HIS A 69 -31.80 -4.65 -14.61
C HIS A 69 -32.22 -4.68 -13.14
N ALA A 70 -32.48 -5.88 -12.60
CA ALA A 70 -32.65 -6.11 -11.17
C ALA A 70 -31.52 -7.01 -10.69
N LEU A 71 -30.80 -6.60 -9.64
CA LEU A 71 -29.71 -7.39 -9.06
C LEU A 71 -30.25 -8.73 -8.53
N THR A 72 -29.51 -9.80 -8.77
CA THR A 72 -29.73 -11.12 -8.16
C THR A 72 -30.01 -11.00 -6.66
N ALA A 73 -31.13 -11.59 -6.23
CA ALA A 73 -31.63 -11.43 -4.87
C ALA A 73 -30.68 -11.97 -3.80
N LYS A 74 -30.70 -11.28 -2.66
CA LYS A 74 -30.01 -11.68 -1.45
C LYS A 74 -30.50 -13.04 -0.95
N LYS A 75 -29.58 -13.90 -0.53
CA LYS A 75 -29.85 -15.16 0.15
C LYS A 75 -30.51 -14.90 1.51
N GLU A 76 -31.64 -15.54 1.76
CA GLU A 76 -32.42 -15.32 2.98
C GLU A 76 -31.77 -15.92 4.25
N LYS A 77 -31.05 -17.04 4.10
CA LYS A 77 -30.47 -17.79 5.21
C LYS A 77 -28.97 -17.92 5.02
N VAL A 78 -28.20 -17.14 5.76
CA VAL A 78 -26.74 -17.19 5.81
C VAL A 78 -26.33 -17.62 7.21
N ALA A 79 -25.26 -18.43 7.32
CA ALA A 79 -24.75 -18.83 8.62
C ALA A 79 -24.32 -17.58 9.43
N PRO A 80 -24.61 -17.50 10.74
CA PRO A 80 -24.28 -16.32 11.54
C PRO A 80 -22.81 -15.89 11.47
N ARG A 81 -21.89 -16.86 11.35
CA ARG A 81 -20.45 -16.62 11.21
C ARG A 81 -20.10 -15.86 9.91
N ASP A 82 -20.87 -16.06 8.85
CA ASP A 82 -20.61 -15.52 7.52
C ASP A 82 -21.51 -14.32 7.19
N GLN A 83 -22.42 -13.94 8.10
CA GLN A 83 -23.42 -12.90 7.89
C GLN A 83 -22.78 -11.53 7.57
N GLU A 84 -21.75 -11.13 8.34
CA GLU A 84 -21.10 -9.83 8.12
C GLU A 84 -20.41 -9.76 6.76
N PHE A 85 -19.67 -10.82 6.40
CA PHE A 85 -19.01 -10.94 5.10
C PHE A 85 -20.05 -10.80 3.98
N TYR A 86 -21.13 -11.56 4.11
CA TYR A 86 -22.17 -11.63 3.13
C TYR A 86 -22.88 -10.28 2.94
N ASP A 87 -23.27 -9.63 4.04
CA ASP A 87 -23.96 -8.34 4.01
C ASP A 87 -23.10 -7.24 3.40
N LYS A 88 -21.82 -7.14 3.81
CA LYS A 88 -20.90 -6.13 3.27
C LYS A 88 -20.59 -6.37 1.79
N THR A 89 -20.35 -7.62 1.40
CA THR A 89 -20.08 -7.98 0.00
C THR A 89 -21.30 -7.68 -0.88
N TYR A 90 -22.51 -8.02 -0.43
CA TYR A 90 -23.74 -7.72 -1.15
C TYR A 90 -23.98 -6.20 -1.28
N ASN A 91 -23.66 -5.43 -0.24
CA ASN A 91 -23.78 -3.97 -0.29
C ASN A 91 -22.85 -3.37 -1.36
N LEU A 92 -21.60 -3.84 -1.49
CA LEU A 92 -20.70 -3.40 -2.56
C LEU A 92 -21.26 -3.75 -3.96
N LEU A 93 -21.86 -4.93 -4.12
CA LEU A 93 -22.55 -5.31 -5.37
C LEU A 93 -23.76 -4.41 -5.66
N ALA A 94 -24.54 -4.04 -4.63
CA ALA A 94 -25.68 -3.13 -4.78
C ALA A 94 -25.23 -1.71 -5.15
N GLU A 95 -24.13 -1.21 -4.57
CA GLU A 95 -23.53 0.07 -4.95
C GLU A 95 -23.04 0.05 -6.41
N ALA A 96 -22.39 -1.02 -6.84
CA ALA A 96 -22.00 -1.21 -8.23
C ALA A 96 -23.22 -1.30 -9.17
N HIS A 97 -24.28 -2.02 -8.78
CA HIS A 97 -25.55 -2.08 -9.53
C HIS A 97 -26.15 -0.70 -9.75
N LYS A 98 -26.20 0.12 -8.69
CA LYS A 98 -26.68 1.49 -8.74
C LYS A 98 -25.82 2.33 -9.69
N ALA A 99 -24.51 2.29 -9.54
CA ALA A 99 -23.57 3.03 -10.40
C ALA A 99 -23.68 2.62 -11.87
N LEU A 100 -23.85 1.33 -12.17
CA LEU A 100 -24.11 0.85 -13.53
C LEU A 100 -25.44 1.37 -14.06
N SER A 101 -26.50 1.37 -13.25
CA SER A 101 -27.81 1.85 -13.66
C SER A 101 -27.79 3.36 -13.98
N GLU A 102 -27.08 4.15 -13.18
CA GLU A 102 -26.93 5.60 -13.35
C GLU A 102 -26.05 5.95 -14.56
N ASN A 103 -25.01 5.17 -14.82
CA ASN A 103 -24.01 5.44 -15.86
C ASN A 103 -24.20 4.60 -17.15
N LYS A 104 -25.41 4.07 -17.37
CA LYS A 104 -25.79 3.29 -18.57
C LYS A 104 -24.90 2.06 -18.82
N GLY A 105 -24.70 1.24 -17.79
CA GLY A 105 -23.96 -0.01 -17.85
C GLY A 105 -24.40 -0.93 -19.00
N ARG A 106 -23.47 -1.70 -19.54
CA ARG A 106 -23.71 -2.67 -20.62
C ARG A 106 -24.35 -3.93 -20.06
N THR A 107 -25.04 -4.69 -20.90
CA THR A 107 -25.54 -6.02 -20.55
C THR A 107 -24.45 -6.93 -19.97
N SER A 108 -23.23 -6.87 -20.50
CA SER A 108 -22.09 -7.65 -20.00
C SER A 108 -21.66 -7.27 -18.59
N ASP A 109 -21.81 -5.99 -18.20
CA ASP A 109 -21.47 -5.53 -16.85
C ASP A 109 -22.48 -6.08 -15.84
N PHE A 110 -23.77 -6.05 -16.16
CA PHE A 110 -24.82 -6.65 -15.33
C PHE A 110 -24.70 -8.18 -15.24
N GLN A 111 -24.34 -8.86 -16.33
CA GLN A 111 -24.06 -10.30 -16.30
C GLN A 111 -22.86 -10.66 -15.42
N ALA A 112 -21.81 -9.83 -15.40
CA ALA A 112 -20.67 -10.04 -14.52
C ALA A 112 -21.04 -9.80 -13.05
N LEU A 113 -21.87 -8.79 -12.78
CA LEU A 113 -22.42 -8.49 -11.46
C LEU A 113 -23.24 -9.66 -10.91
N ASP A 114 -24.15 -10.23 -11.71
CA ASP A 114 -24.97 -11.37 -11.30
C ASP A 114 -24.12 -12.60 -10.99
N LYS A 115 -23.08 -12.88 -11.79
CA LYS A 115 -22.14 -13.99 -11.50
C LYS A 115 -21.43 -13.82 -10.15
N LEU A 116 -21.10 -12.59 -9.75
CA LEU A 116 -20.53 -12.33 -8.43
C LEU A 116 -21.57 -12.54 -7.33
N ALA A 117 -22.81 -12.09 -7.53
CA ALA A 117 -23.91 -12.31 -6.59
C ALA A 117 -24.28 -13.80 -6.43
N GLU A 118 -24.30 -14.57 -7.53
CA GLU A 118 -24.49 -16.02 -7.53
C GLU A 118 -23.38 -16.71 -6.73
N ARG A 119 -22.11 -16.34 -6.97
CA ARG A 119 -20.96 -16.86 -6.20
C ARG A 119 -20.97 -16.46 -4.73
N LEU A 120 -21.56 -15.31 -4.39
CA LEU A 120 -21.77 -14.90 -3.01
C LEU A 120 -22.85 -15.75 -2.33
N ASN A 121 -23.89 -16.16 -3.08
CA ASN A 121 -24.97 -17.03 -2.60
C ASN A 121 -24.55 -18.50 -2.43
N ASP A 122 -23.48 -18.93 -3.10
CA ASP A 122 -22.90 -20.26 -3.01
C ASP A 122 -21.92 -20.38 -1.82
N GLU A 123 -22.29 -21.19 -0.81
CA GLU A 123 -21.48 -21.44 0.39
C GLU A 123 -20.17 -22.19 0.11
N SER A 124 -20.07 -22.88 -1.02
CA SER A 124 -18.84 -23.58 -1.42
C SER A 124 -17.81 -22.66 -2.09
N SER A 125 -18.20 -21.42 -2.39
CA SER A 125 -17.38 -20.44 -3.07
C SER A 125 -16.13 -20.07 -2.27
N ASN A 126 -14.99 -19.96 -2.96
CA ASN A 126 -13.76 -19.47 -2.36
C ASN A 126 -13.87 -17.96 -2.10
N LYS A 127 -14.08 -17.57 -0.84
CA LYS A 127 -14.22 -16.18 -0.42
C LYS A 127 -13.08 -15.29 -0.86
N GLY A 128 -11.82 -15.70 -0.66
CA GLY A 128 -10.66 -14.89 -1.06
C GLY A 128 -10.69 -14.55 -2.55
N LYS A 129 -10.93 -15.56 -3.39
CA LYS A 129 -11.07 -15.34 -4.84
C LYS A 129 -12.31 -14.53 -5.22
N LEU A 130 -13.41 -14.65 -4.48
CA LEU A 130 -14.59 -13.80 -4.68
C LEU A 130 -14.26 -12.34 -4.39
N VAL A 131 -13.48 -12.05 -3.34
CA VAL A 131 -13.03 -10.69 -3.03
C VAL A 131 -12.13 -10.15 -4.14
N ASP A 132 -11.13 -10.92 -4.60
CA ASP A 132 -10.23 -10.47 -5.68
C ASP A 132 -11.00 -10.11 -6.96
N ASP A 133 -11.96 -10.97 -7.35
CA ASP A 133 -12.79 -10.75 -8.53
C ASP A 133 -13.77 -9.57 -8.34
N LEU A 134 -14.29 -9.37 -7.11
CA LEU A 134 -15.14 -8.23 -6.76
C LEU A 134 -14.36 -6.92 -6.88
N LEU A 135 -13.19 -6.81 -6.24
CA LEU A 135 -12.37 -5.59 -6.26
C LEU A 135 -11.97 -5.21 -7.69
N THR A 136 -11.62 -6.22 -8.51
CA THR A 136 -11.36 -6.05 -9.95
C THR A 136 -12.58 -5.51 -10.69
N PHE A 137 -13.78 -6.03 -10.37
CA PHE A 137 -15.03 -5.60 -10.97
C PHE A 137 -15.44 -4.17 -10.56
N LEU A 138 -15.19 -3.77 -9.32
CA LEU A 138 -15.50 -2.43 -8.80
C LEU A 138 -14.63 -1.35 -9.45
N ALA A 139 -13.37 -1.64 -9.78
CA ALA A 139 -12.42 -0.66 -10.32
C ALA A 139 -12.98 0.15 -11.51
N PRO A 140 -13.46 -0.42 -12.63
CA PRO A 140 -14.01 0.38 -13.74
C PRO A 140 -15.41 1.00 -13.47
N ILE A 141 -16.00 0.78 -12.30
CA ILE A 141 -17.40 1.16 -12.00
C ILE A 141 -17.46 2.27 -10.95
N THR A 142 -16.87 2.03 -9.79
CA THR A 142 -16.95 2.92 -8.61
C THR A 142 -15.59 3.56 -8.28
N HIS A 143 -14.48 2.98 -8.76
CA HIS A 143 -13.12 3.45 -8.47
C HIS A 143 -12.23 3.55 -9.73
N PRO A 144 -12.69 4.23 -10.80
CA PRO A 144 -11.99 4.22 -12.10
C PRO A 144 -10.60 4.85 -12.04
N GLU A 145 -10.31 5.67 -11.02
CA GLU A 145 -8.98 6.22 -10.72
C GLU A 145 -7.93 5.16 -10.35
N ARG A 146 -8.35 3.91 -10.08
CA ARG A 146 -7.47 2.76 -9.86
C ARG A 146 -7.03 2.09 -11.15
N LEU A 147 -7.72 2.32 -12.27
CA LEU A 147 -7.43 1.66 -13.54
C LEU A 147 -6.01 1.98 -14.02
N GLY A 148 -5.22 0.93 -14.24
CA GLY A 148 -3.82 1.03 -14.70
C GLY A 148 -2.80 1.28 -13.58
N LYS A 149 -3.23 1.37 -12.31
CA LYS A 149 -2.34 1.44 -11.15
C LYS A 149 -2.01 0.03 -10.63
N PRO A 150 -0.78 -0.21 -10.15
CA PRO A 150 -0.46 -1.41 -9.38
C PRO A 150 -1.16 -1.38 -8.01
N ASN A 151 -1.30 -2.54 -7.36
CA ASN A 151 -1.94 -2.67 -6.06
C ASN A 151 -1.27 -1.79 -4.98
N SER A 152 0.06 -1.71 -4.98
CA SER A 152 0.85 -0.75 -4.18
C SER A 152 0.49 0.74 -4.35
N GLN A 153 -0.34 1.13 -5.33
CA GLN A 153 -0.84 2.49 -5.53
C GLN A 153 -2.37 2.60 -5.40
N ILE A 154 -3.00 1.63 -4.73
CA ILE A 154 -4.45 1.61 -4.46
C ILE A 154 -4.69 1.70 -2.96
N GLU A 155 -5.47 2.71 -2.56
CA GLU A 155 -6.06 2.80 -1.23
C GLU A 155 -7.47 2.22 -1.31
N TYR A 156 -7.66 1.03 -0.74
CA TYR A 156 -8.97 0.40 -0.66
C TYR A 156 -9.82 1.09 0.41
N THR A 157 -11.12 1.18 0.15
CA THR A 157 -12.08 1.75 1.11
C THR A 157 -12.20 0.85 2.34
N GLU A 158 -12.64 1.42 3.46
CA GLU A 158 -12.85 0.67 4.71
C GLU A 158 -13.75 -0.57 4.53
N ASN A 159 -14.79 -0.46 3.68
CA ASN A 159 -15.69 -1.58 3.39
C ASN A 159 -15.00 -2.69 2.57
N GLU A 160 -14.18 -2.32 1.57
CA GLU A 160 -13.39 -3.26 0.78
C GLU A 160 -12.34 -3.99 1.64
N VAL A 161 -11.62 -3.23 2.48
CA VAL A 161 -10.68 -3.77 3.47
C VAL A 161 -11.38 -4.75 4.41
N ARG A 162 -12.53 -4.37 4.96
CA ARG A 162 -13.28 -5.23 5.88
C ARG A 162 -13.77 -6.52 5.21
N VAL A 163 -14.20 -6.45 3.95
CA VAL A 163 -14.59 -7.63 3.18
C VAL A 163 -13.39 -8.56 2.93
N ALA A 164 -12.21 -8.00 2.64
CA ALA A 164 -10.98 -8.78 2.50
C ALA A 164 -10.54 -9.45 3.81
N GLN A 165 -10.59 -8.75 4.94
CA GLN A 165 -10.33 -9.33 6.27
C GLN A 165 -11.25 -10.51 6.58
N LEU A 166 -12.55 -10.36 6.31
CA LEU A 166 -13.55 -11.41 6.51
C LEU A 166 -13.40 -12.60 5.54
N ALA A 167 -12.57 -12.43 4.50
CA ALA A 167 -12.15 -13.46 3.57
C ALA A 167 -10.75 -14.02 3.89
N ASP A 168 -10.21 -13.73 5.08
CA ASP A 168 -8.90 -14.20 5.57
C ASP A 168 -7.71 -13.67 4.73
N LYS A 169 -7.83 -12.45 4.19
CA LYS A 169 -6.73 -11.74 3.55
C LYS A 169 -6.06 -10.78 4.53
N TYR A 170 -4.74 -10.64 4.44
CA TYR A 170 -4.01 -9.64 5.20
C TYR A 170 -4.33 -8.23 4.68
N THR A 171 -4.55 -7.31 5.62
CA THR A 171 -4.86 -5.90 5.33
C THR A 171 -4.26 -5.00 6.39
N THR A 172 -4.08 -3.72 6.07
CA THR A 172 -3.70 -2.69 7.03
C THR A 172 -4.76 -1.59 7.10
N SER A 173 -4.69 -0.75 8.14
CA SER A 173 -5.68 0.30 8.40
C SER A 173 -5.64 1.47 7.41
N ASP A 174 -4.52 1.67 6.72
CA ASP A 174 -4.34 2.69 5.68
C ASP A 174 -4.81 2.22 4.29
N GLY A 175 -5.57 1.13 4.21
CA GLY A 175 -6.23 0.71 2.98
C GLY A 175 -5.43 -0.25 2.11
N TYR A 176 -4.33 -0.83 2.57
CA TYR A 176 -3.62 -1.88 1.83
C TYR A 176 -4.30 -3.24 2.00
N ILE A 177 -4.40 -3.99 0.90
CA ILE A 177 -4.79 -5.41 0.88
C ILE A 177 -3.63 -6.17 0.24
N PHE A 178 -3.18 -7.24 0.89
CA PHE A 178 -2.01 -7.99 0.46
C PHE A 178 -2.17 -8.59 -0.94
N ASP A 179 -1.14 -8.35 -1.75
CA ASP A 179 -0.89 -8.98 -3.05
C ASP A 179 0.57 -9.44 -3.07
N GLU A 180 0.82 -10.72 -3.37
CA GLU A 180 2.18 -11.25 -3.45
C GLU A 180 3.04 -10.54 -4.50
N HIS A 181 2.43 -9.97 -5.54
CA HIS A 181 3.14 -9.28 -6.61
C HIS A 181 3.77 -7.96 -6.15
N ASP A 182 3.32 -7.40 -5.02
CA ASP A 182 3.91 -6.22 -4.40
C ASP A 182 5.16 -6.55 -3.59
N ILE A 183 5.52 -7.83 -3.37
CA ILE A 183 6.72 -8.19 -2.60
C ILE A 183 7.98 -7.67 -3.30
N ILE A 184 8.71 -6.81 -2.60
CA ILE A 184 10.01 -6.28 -3.03
C ILE A 184 11.17 -6.83 -2.19
N SER A 185 10.90 -7.45 -1.03
CA SER A 185 11.90 -8.11 -0.19
C SER A 185 11.33 -9.32 0.55
N ASP A 186 12.18 -10.32 0.74
CA ASP A 186 12.02 -11.35 1.76
C ASP A 186 13.10 -11.10 2.82
N GLU A 187 12.66 -10.81 4.04
CA GLU A 187 13.51 -10.49 5.20
C GLU A 187 13.67 -11.69 6.14
N GLY A 188 13.22 -12.87 5.70
CA GLY A 188 13.28 -14.13 6.45
C GLY A 188 11.95 -14.45 7.12
N ASP A 189 11.59 -13.70 8.15
CA ASP A 189 10.35 -13.85 8.92
C ASP A 189 9.21 -12.95 8.41
N ALA A 190 9.50 -12.01 7.51
CA ALA A 190 8.55 -11.09 6.93
C ALA A 190 8.79 -10.82 5.44
N TYR A 191 7.76 -10.32 4.77
CA TYR A 191 7.88 -9.72 3.44
C TYR A 191 7.78 -8.19 3.53
N VAL A 192 8.47 -7.50 2.64
CA VAL A 192 8.33 -6.04 2.47
C VAL A 192 7.55 -5.77 1.20
N THR A 193 6.47 -5.00 1.33
CA THR A 193 5.63 -4.56 0.20
C THR A 193 5.51 -3.02 0.23
N PRO A 194 5.62 -2.32 -0.92
CA PRO A 194 5.39 -0.89 -0.96
C PRO A 194 3.89 -0.59 -0.92
N HIS A 195 3.53 0.52 -0.29
CA HIS A 195 2.18 1.07 -0.33
C HIS A 195 2.24 2.59 -0.35
N MET A 196 1.74 3.18 -1.44
CA MET A 196 1.80 4.61 -1.71
C MET A 196 3.22 5.18 -1.59
N GLY A 197 3.49 5.91 -0.51
CA GLY A 197 4.78 6.54 -0.23
C GLY A 197 5.64 5.84 0.82
N HIS A 198 5.20 4.70 1.36
CA HIS A 198 5.89 3.95 2.41
C HIS A 198 5.89 2.43 2.10
N SER A 199 6.31 1.62 3.05
CA SER A 199 6.30 0.15 2.94
C SER A 199 5.74 -0.51 4.19
N HIS A 200 5.09 -1.65 3.98
CA HIS A 200 4.62 -2.54 5.04
C HIS A 200 5.65 -3.64 5.30
N TRP A 201 5.92 -3.89 6.58
CA TRP A 201 6.67 -5.05 7.05
C TRP A 201 5.67 -6.11 7.50
N ILE A 202 5.42 -7.09 6.63
CA ILE A 202 4.34 -8.05 6.78
C ILE A 202 4.91 -9.35 7.32
N GLY A 203 4.74 -9.58 8.63
CA GLY A 203 5.13 -10.82 9.29
C GLY A 203 4.49 -12.02 8.58
N LYS A 204 5.30 -13.01 8.21
CA LYS A 204 4.80 -14.18 7.46
C LYS A 204 3.74 -14.91 8.25
N ASP A 205 3.83 -14.95 9.58
CA ASP A 205 2.85 -15.56 10.47
C ASP A 205 1.44 -14.92 10.39
N SER A 206 1.36 -13.62 10.08
CA SER A 206 0.11 -12.87 9.90
C SER A 206 -0.63 -13.17 8.59
N LEU A 207 0.02 -13.82 7.63
CA LEU A 207 -0.57 -14.21 6.35
C LEU A 207 -1.34 -15.53 6.49
N SER A 208 -2.44 -15.65 5.73
CA SER A 208 -3.10 -16.95 5.56
C SER A 208 -2.17 -17.96 4.88
N ASP A 209 -2.45 -19.26 5.04
CA ASP A 209 -1.64 -20.31 4.40
C ASP A 209 -1.61 -20.19 2.87
N LYS A 210 -2.69 -19.68 2.28
CA LYS A 210 -2.77 -19.42 0.83
C LYS A 210 -1.87 -18.26 0.42
N GLU A 211 -1.90 -17.16 1.16
CA GLU A 211 -1.03 -16.00 0.90
C GLU A 211 0.44 -16.37 1.09
N LYS A 212 0.78 -17.13 2.14
CA LYS A 212 2.14 -17.67 2.34
C LYS A 212 2.61 -18.48 1.14
N ALA A 213 1.77 -19.39 0.63
CA ALA A 213 2.10 -20.24 -0.50
C ALA A 213 2.26 -19.45 -1.82
N ALA A 214 1.39 -18.46 -2.06
CA ALA A 214 1.47 -17.58 -3.22
C ALA A 214 2.74 -16.72 -3.17
N ALA A 215 3.00 -16.08 -2.02
CA ALA A 215 4.19 -15.29 -1.77
C ALA A 215 5.49 -16.09 -1.93
N GLN A 216 5.55 -17.32 -1.38
CA GLN A 216 6.71 -18.19 -1.53
C GLN A 216 6.95 -18.59 -3.00
N SER A 217 5.88 -18.84 -3.75
CA SER A 217 5.98 -19.16 -5.17
C SER A 217 6.47 -17.96 -5.98
N TYR A 218 5.91 -16.79 -5.72
CA TYR A 218 6.28 -15.54 -6.38
C TYR A 218 7.73 -15.13 -6.10
N THR A 219 8.14 -15.11 -4.83
CA THR A 219 9.51 -14.74 -4.44
C THR A 219 10.55 -15.67 -5.04
N LYS A 220 10.27 -16.98 -5.07
CA LYS A 220 11.11 -17.97 -5.76
C LYS A 220 11.20 -17.71 -7.27
N GLU A 221 10.08 -17.40 -7.92
CA GLU A 221 10.06 -17.06 -9.36
C GLU A 221 10.87 -15.80 -9.66
N LYS A 222 10.75 -14.77 -8.82
CA LYS A 222 11.46 -13.49 -9.00
C LYS A 222 12.90 -13.48 -8.49
N GLY A 223 13.34 -14.56 -7.84
CA GLY A 223 14.66 -14.62 -7.21
C GLY A 223 14.81 -13.64 -6.04
N ILE A 224 13.70 -13.31 -5.38
CA ILE A 224 13.69 -12.57 -4.12
C ILE A 224 14.00 -13.59 -3.03
N LEU A 225 15.25 -13.62 -2.59
CA LEU A 225 15.73 -14.62 -1.64
C LEU A 225 15.67 -14.07 -0.22
N PRO A 226 15.32 -14.90 0.78
CA PRO A 226 15.48 -14.52 2.18
C PRO A 226 16.97 -14.29 2.51
N PRO A 227 17.27 -13.69 3.68
CA PRO A 227 18.65 -13.52 4.14
C PRO A 227 19.41 -14.85 4.13
N SER A 228 20.64 -14.83 3.63
CA SER A 228 21.54 -16.00 3.68
C SER A 228 22.02 -16.27 5.11
N ALA A 229 22.57 -17.46 5.37
CA ALA A 229 23.15 -17.79 6.68
C ALA A 229 24.26 -16.80 7.12
N ASP A 230 25.00 -16.24 6.16
CA ASP A 230 26.06 -15.25 6.40
C ASP A 230 25.56 -13.81 6.29
N ALA A 231 24.24 -13.57 6.26
CA ALA A 231 23.67 -12.23 6.05
C ALA A 231 24.12 -11.23 7.12
N ASP A 232 24.21 -11.62 8.39
CA ASP A 232 24.67 -10.73 9.47
C ASP A 232 26.14 -10.32 9.27
N ALA A 233 26.99 -11.26 8.85
CA ALA A 233 28.39 -10.98 8.52
C ALA A 233 28.53 -10.10 7.27
N GLN A 234 27.64 -10.27 6.28
CA GLN A 234 27.60 -9.41 5.09
C GLN A 234 27.08 -8.01 5.42
N ALA A 235 26.15 -7.88 6.36
CA ALA A 235 25.57 -6.60 6.76
C ALA A 235 26.59 -5.74 7.53
N ASN A 236 27.45 -6.36 8.34
CA ASN A 236 28.57 -5.68 9.03
C ASN A 236 29.90 -6.45 8.84
N PRO A 237 30.56 -6.31 7.67
CA PRO A 237 31.77 -7.06 7.37
C PRO A 237 32.97 -6.64 8.23
N THR A 238 32.93 -5.42 8.80
CA THR A 238 33.99 -4.89 9.67
C THR A 238 33.86 -5.36 11.12
N GLY A 239 32.66 -5.74 11.57
CA GLY A 239 32.37 -6.02 12.98
C GLY A 239 32.45 -4.77 13.88
N ASP A 240 32.55 -3.57 13.30
CA ASP A 240 32.58 -2.31 14.04
C ASP A 240 31.22 -2.02 14.66
N SER A 241 31.20 -1.26 15.76
CA SER A 241 29.94 -0.84 16.38
C SER A 241 29.15 0.10 15.48
N ALA A 242 27.83 0.06 15.61
CA ALA A 242 26.89 0.90 14.89
C ALA A 242 27.22 2.40 15.04
N ALA A 243 27.63 2.82 16.24
CA ALA A 243 28.09 4.19 16.49
C ALA A 243 29.34 4.55 15.69
N ALA A 244 30.33 3.65 15.62
CA ALA A 244 31.54 3.88 14.83
C ALA A 244 31.22 3.95 13.32
N ILE A 245 30.32 3.07 12.86
CA ILE A 245 29.85 3.05 11.47
C ILE A 245 29.14 4.37 11.12
N TYR A 246 28.14 4.80 11.91
CA TYR A 246 27.41 6.04 11.67
C TYR A 246 28.32 7.28 11.62
N ASN A 247 29.33 7.33 12.49
CA ASN A 247 30.26 8.44 12.56
C ASN A 247 31.18 8.51 11.33
N ARG A 248 31.65 7.37 10.79
CA ARG A 248 32.56 7.36 9.64
C ARG A 248 31.86 7.59 8.30
N VAL A 249 30.61 7.16 8.15
CA VAL A 249 29.91 7.26 6.86
C VAL A 249 29.56 8.70 6.53
N LYS A 250 29.53 9.01 5.24
CA LYS A 250 28.99 10.26 4.70
C LYS A 250 27.53 10.06 4.32
N GLY A 251 26.70 11.09 4.51
CA GLY A 251 25.30 11.08 4.09
C GLY A 251 25.16 10.86 2.58
N GLU A 252 24.55 9.74 2.17
CA GLU A 252 24.31 9.36 0.77
C GLU A 252 23.02 8.51 0.63
N LYS A 253 22.21 8.74 -0.41
CA LYS A 253 21.00 7.93 -0.70
C LYS A 253 21.37 6.56 -1.30
N ARG A 254 21.78 5.61 -0.45
CA ARG A 254 22.23 4.27 -0.89
C ARG A 254 21.11 3.23 -0.90
N ILE A 255 20.17 3.34 0.03
CA ILE A 255 19.01 2.46 0.12
C ILE A 255 17.77 3.19 -0.43
N PRO A 256 16.99 2.58 -1.35
CA PRO A 256 15.70 3.14 -1.75
C PRO A 256 14.76 3.34 -0.55
N LEU A 257 13.99 4.44 -0.52
CA LEU A 257 13.08 4.74 0.61
C LEU A 257 12.16 3.58 0.96
N VAL A 258 11.55 2.95 -0.05
CA VAL A 258 10.65 1.79 0.12
C VAL A 258 11.35 0.54 0.70
N ARG A 259 12.67 0.55 0.86
CA ARG A 259 13.46 -0.54 1.44
C ARG A 259 13.95 -0.20 2.84
N LEU A 260 13.74 1.02 3.33
CA LEU A 260 14.17 1.41 4.67
C LEU A 260 13.22 0.82 5.72
N PRO A 261 13.75 0.11 6.73
CA PRO A 261 12.92 -0.46 7.79
C PRO A 261 12.67 0.56 8.91
N TYR A 262 11.71 0.25 9.79
CA TYR A 262 11.52 0.94 11.08
C TYR A 262 11.26 2.45 11.03
N MET A 263 10.79 2.99 9.90
CA MET A 263 10.56 4.43 9.71
C MET A 263 11.83 5.29 9.88
N VAL A 264 13.03 4.70 9.73
CA VAL A 264 14.31 5.42 9.96
C VAL A 264 14.54 6.57 8.99
N GLU A 265 13.87 6.59 7.85
CA GLU A 265 13.85 7.71 6.91
C GLU A 265 13.29 9.00 7.52
N HIS A 266 12.49 8.88 8.59
CA HIS A 266 11.92 10.02 9.31
C HIS A 266 12.78 10.50 10.48
N THR A 267 14.00 9.96 10.66
CA THR A 267 14.94 10.41 11.69
C THR A 267 15.24 11.91 11.53
N VAL A 268 15.06 12.66 12.61
CA VAL A 268 15.30 14.12 12.63
C VAL A 268 16.64 14.51 13.22
N GLU A 269 17.15 13.70 14.14
CA GLU A 269 18.40 13.92 14.85
C GLU A 269 18.99 12.57 15.26
N VAL A 270 20.31 12.54 15.46
CA VAL A 270 20.98 11.45 16.18
C VAL A 270 21.60 12.01 17.45
N LYS A 271 21.17 11.49 18.60
CA LYS A 271 21.57 11.99 19.91
C LYS A 271 21.78 10.86 20.91
N ASN A 272 22.88 10.89 21.64
CA ASN A 272 23.23 9.91 22.69
C ASN A 272 23.14 8.45 22.21
N GLY A 273 23.57 8.17 20.98
CA GLY A 273 23.50 6.82 20.39
C GLY A 273 22.09 6.38 19.98
N ASN A 274 21.15 7.32 19.79
CA ASN A 274 19.79 7.05 19.32
C ASN A 274 19.52 7.77 18.01
N LEU A 275 18.80 7.11 17.11
CA LEU A 275 18.04 7.74 16.05
C LEU A 275 16.73 8.28 16.64
N ILE A 276 16.50 9.58 16.52
CA ILE A 276 15.31 10.26 17.05
C ILE A 276 14.28 10.41 15.95
N ILE A 277 13.14 9.72 16.07
CA ILE A 277 12.08 9.68 15.05
C ILE A 277 10.77 10.17 15.69
N PRO A 278 10.37 11.43 15.50
CA PRO A 278 9.12 11.94 16.02
C PRO A 278 7.93 11.46 15.19
N HIS A 279 6.84 11.18 15.87
CA HIS A 279 5.57 10.79 15.28
C HIS A 279 4.43 11.41 16.09
N LYS A 280 3.66 12.29 15.44
CA LYS A 280 2.58 13.07 16.09
C LYS A 280 3.12 13.78 17.35
N ASP A 281 2.64 13.37 18.52
CA ASP A 281 2.90 13.94 19.85
C ASP A 281 4.03 13.23 20.63
N HIS A 282 4.69 12.21 20.07
CA HIS A 282 5.74 11.46 20.78
C HIS A 282 6.97 11.15 19.91
N TYR A 283 7.98 10.52 20.53
CA TYR A 283 9.21 10.09 19.88
C TYR A 283 9.36 8.57 19.93
N HIS A 284 9.85 8.01 18.82
CA HIS A 284 10.45 6.69 18.75
C HIS A 284 11.97 6.86 18.75
N ASN A 285 12.65 6.18 19.68
CA ASN A 285 14.11 6.22 19.81
C ASN A 285 14.68 4.85 19.47
N ILE A 286 15.39 4.75 18.35
CA ILE A 286 16.07 3.51 17.94
C ILE A 286 17.53 3.58 18.39
N LYS A 287 17.93 2.67 19.28
CA LYS A 287 19.28 2.63 19.84
C LYS A 287 20.26 2.01 18.84
N PHE A 288 21.47 2.58 18.72
CA PHE A 288 22.58 1.95 18.01
C PHE A 288 22.92 0.56 18.57
N ALA A 289 22.78 0.37 19.89
CA ALA A 289 23.00 -0.92 20.53
C ALA A 289 22.10 -2.04 19.97
N TRP A 290 20.90 -1.74 19.45
CA TRP A 290 20.02 -2.74 18.85
C TRP A 290 20.53 -3.23 17.48
N PHE A 291 21.37 -2.45 16.80
CA PHE A 291 22.06 -2.91 15.60
C PHE A 291 23.31 -3.74 15.98
N ASP A 292 23.94 -3.42 17.10
CA ASP A 292 25.10 -4.16 17.63
C ASP A 292 24.70 -5.55 18.16
N ASP A 293 23.53 -5.67 18.78
CA ASP A 293 22.99 -6.94 19.28
C ASP A 293 22.16 -7.73 18.24
N HIS A 294 22.06 -7.20 17.02
CA HIS A 294 21.32 -7.77 15.88
C HIS A 294 19.79 -7.82 16.02
N SER A 295 19.20 -7.15 17.00
CA SER A 295 17.74 -6.98 17.08
C SER A 295 17.19 -6.10 15.95
N TYR A 296 18.03 -5.19 15.43
CA TYR A 296 17.77 -4.34 14.28
C TYR A 296 18.82 -4.60 13.22
N LYS A 297 18.40 -4.61 11.96
CA LYS A 297 19.27 -4.98 10.84
C LYS A 297 19.12 -4.01 9.69
N ALA A 298 20.18 -3.92 8.87
CA ALA A 298 20.04 -3.37 7.53
C ALA A 298 19.08 -4.27 6.71
N PRO A 299 18.29 -3.71 5.80
CA PRO A 299 17.41 -4.50 4.96
C PRO A 299 18.23 -5.49 4.13
N ASN A 300 17.68 -6.68 3.87
CA ASN A 300 18.38 -7.76 3.22
C ASN A 300 19.08 -7.29 1.92
N GLY A 301 20.36 -7.64 1.75
CA GLY A 301 21.19 -7.22 0.61
C GLY A 301 21.86 -5.84 0.75
N TYR A 302 21.72 -5.16 1.89
CA TYR A 302 22.43 -3.91 2.21
C TYR A 302 23.29 -4.04 3.46
N THR A 303 24.32 -3.20 3.55
CA THR A 303 25.17 -3.11 4.74
C THR A 303 24.63 -2.11 5.75
N LEU A 304 25.10 -2.20 7.00
CA LEU A 304 24.83 -1.21 8.03
C LEU A 304 25.44 0.16 7.68
N GLU A 305 26.53 0.18 6.89
CA GLU A 305 27.05 1.42 6.29
C GLU A 305 26.07 2.05 5.31
N ASP A 306 25.43 1.24 4.45
CA ASP A 306 24.45 1.75 3.49
C ASP A 306 23.23 2.33 4.20
N LEU A 307 22.78 1.65 5.25
CA LEU A 307 21.66 2.11 6.08
C LEU A 307 22.02 3.44 6.75
N PHE A 308 23.12 3.50 7.49
CA PHE A 308 23.50 4.73 8.19
C PHE A 308 23.89 5.88 7.27
N ALA A 309 24.50 5.61 6.11
CA ALA A 309 24.73 6.64 5.10
C ALA A 309 23.40 7.24 4.61
N THR A 310 22.38 6.40 4.39
CA THR A 310 21.06 6.85 3.95
C THR A 310 20.33 7.63 5.03
N ILE A 311 20.34 7.15 6.28
CA ILE A 311 19.74 7.87 7.42
C ILE A 311 20.43 9.24 7.60
N LYS A 312 21.76 9.25 7.61
CA LYS A 312 22.56 10.47 7.77
C LYS A 312 22.27 11.49 6.68
N TYR A 313 22.06 11.06 5.44
CA TYR A 313 21.62 11.94 4.36
C TYR A 313 20.35 12.72 4.73
N TYR A 314 19.29 12.03 5.18
CA TYR A 314 18.01 12.69 5.50
C TYR A 314 18.02 13.47 6.82
N VAL A 315 18.95 13.17 7.72
CA VAL A 315 19.24 14.02 8.89
C VAL A 315 19.91 15.33 8.45
N GLU A 316 20.89 15.26 7.55
CA GLU A 316 21.63 16.41 7.02
C GLU A 316 20.84 17.26 6.00
N HIS A 317 19.81 16.68 5.37
CA HIS A 317 18.98 17.30 4.34
C HIS A 317 17.49 17.25 4.74
N PRO A 318 17.08 18.01 5.78
CA PRO A 318 15.71 17.94 6.31
C PRO A 318 14.64 18.29 5.27
N ASP A 319 14.93 19.14 4.29
CA ASP A 319 14.01 19.49 3.18
C ASP A 319 13.77 18.33 2.20
N GLU A 320 14.64 17.32 2.20
CA GLU A 320 14.52 16.12 1.37
C GLU A 320 13.98 14.91 2.15
N ARG A 321 13.72 15.05 3.45
CA ARG A 321 13.13 13.99 4.27
C ARG A 321 11.74 13.64 3.72
N PRO A 322 11.38 12.34 3.64
CA PRO A 322 10.10 11.92 3.10
C PRO A 322 8.92 12.60 3.82
N HIS A 323 7.95 13.05 3.03
CA HIS A 323 6.71 13.60 3.57
C HIS A 323 5.86 12.46 4.15
N SER A 324 5.22 12.73 5.28
CA SER A 324 4.29 11.79 5.92
C SER A 324 2.94 12.47 6.13
N ASN A 325 1.88 11.83 5.65
CA ASN A 325 0.50 12.24 5.92
C ASN A 325 0.05 11.83 7.33
N ASP A 326 0.78 10.92 7.99
CA ASP A 326 0.47 10.40 9.33
C ASP A 326 1.34 11.05 10.43
N GLY A 327 1.95 12.21 10.14
CA GLY A 327 2.64 12.99 11.17
C GLY A 327 4.02 12.48 11.58
N TRP A 328 4.71 11.72 10.72
CA TRP A 328 6.10 11.31 10.96
C TRP A 328 7.11 12.40 10.57
N GLY A 329 8.26 12.43 11.26
CA GLY A 329 9.39 13.29 10.92
C GLY A 329 8.99 14.77 10.91
N ASN A 330 9.16 15.43 9.76
CA ASN A 330 8.81 16.85 9.57
C ASN A 330 7.34 17.17 9.79
N ALA A 331 6.46 16.18 9.66
CA ALA A 331 5.02 16.36 9.84
C ALA A 331 4.56 16.20 11.29
N SER A 332 5.45 15.85 12.21
CA SER A 332 5.13 15.69 13.64
C SER A 332 4.83 17.02 14.31
N ASP A 333 4.04 16.98 15.39
CA ASP A 333 3.68 18.17 16.15
C ASP A 333 4.92 18.80 16.82
N HIS A 334 5.90 17.96 17.17
CA HIS A 334 7.22 18.38 17.67
C HIS A 334 7.98 19.26 16.68
N VAL A 335 8.08 18.86 15.41
CA VAL A 335 8.81 19.64 14.39
C VAL A 335 8.00 20.86 13.94
N LEU A 336 6.67 20.75 13.91
CA LEU A 336 5.77 21.85 13.56
C LEU A 336 5.59 22.88 14.70
N GLY A 337 6.08 22.61 15.90
CA GLY A 337 5.93 23.49 17.06
C GLY A 337 4.50 23.59 17.58
N LYS A 338 3.65 22.59 17.31
CA LYS A 338 2.29 22.52 17.85
C LYS A 338 2.38 22.04 19.31
N LYS A 339 1.77 22.78 20.22
CA LYS A 339 1.72 22.41 21.64
C LYS A 339 0.72 21.27 21.83
N ASP A 340 1.09 20.28 22.64
CA ASP A 340 0.21 19.23 23.11
C ASP A 340 -1.10 19.81 23.68
N HIS A 341 -2.23 19.35 23.14
CA HIS A 341 -3.55 19.62 23.69
C HIS A 341 -4.04 18.52 24.65
N SER A 342 -3.17 17.59 25.07
CA SER A 342 -3.54 16.57 26.06
C SER A 342 -3.42 17.11 27.50
N GLU A 343 -4.50 17.74 27.99
CA GLU A 343 -4.78 17.75 29.42
C GLU A 343 -5.24 16.34 29.86
N ASP A 344 -4.31 15.40 29.98
CA ASP A 344 -4.57 14.14 30.70
C ASP A 344 -3.38 13.85 31.65
N PRO A 345 -3.55 14.02 32.98
CA PRO A 345 -2.44 14.02 33.94
C PRO A 345 -1.92 12.60 34.28
N LYS A 346 -1.98 11.64 33.34
CA LYS A 346 -1.54 10.24 33.54
C LYS A 346 -0.65 9.67 32.42
N LYS A 347 0.17 10.49 31.77
CA LYS A 347 1.35 10.02 31.04
C LYS A 347 2.58 10.80 31.48
N ASN A 348 3.44 10.16 32.29
CA ASN A 348 4.81 10.59 32.57
C ASN A 348 5.58 10.51 31.22
N PHE A 349 6.40 11.47 30.76
CA PHE A 349 7.46 12.22 31.44
C PHE A 349 7.69 13.61 30.80
N LYS A 350 8.38 14.50 31.52
CA LYS A 350 8.73 15.88 31.12
C LYS A 350 10.02 15.92 30.29
N ALA A 351 10.13 16.93 29.44
CA ALA A 351 11.18 17.14 28.44
C ALA A 351 12.62 17.45 28.95
N ASP A 352 12.96 17.18 30.22
CA ASP A 352 14.26 17.54 30.81
C ASP A 352 14.83 16.47 31.76
N GLU A 353 14.88 15.20 31.33
CA GLU A 353 15.67 14.18 32.05
C GLU A 353 16.87 13.71 31.19
N GLU A 354 18.08 14.04 31.65
CA GLU A 354 19.31 13.40 31.18
C GLU A 354 19.24 11.89 31.46
N PRO A 355 19.81 11.05 30.58
CA PRO A 355 19.75 9.60 30.76
C PRO A 355 20.56 9.18 31.99
N VAL A 356 19.89 8.59 32.97
CA VAL A 356 20.55 7.90 34.08
C VAL A 356 20.99 6.52 33.59
N GLU A 357 22.27 6.19 33.75
CA GLU A 357 22.79 4.84 33.54
C GLU A 357 22.08 3.86 34.49
N GLU A 358 21.27 2.95 33.94
CA GLU A 358 20.85 1.77 34.68
C GLU A 358 21.90 0.68 34.52
N THR A 359 22.62 0.40 35.61
CA THR A 359 23.47 -0.78 35.75
C THR A 359 22.65 -2.07 35.65
N PRO A 360 23.16 -3.14 35.00
CA PRO A 360 22.39 -4.35 34.78
C PRO A 360 22.18 -5.12 36.08
N ALA A 361 20.95 -5.59 36.32
CA ALA A 361 20.72 -6.72 37.22
C ALA A 361 20.63 -7.99 36.37
N GLU A 362 21.62 -8.88 36.52
CA GLU A 362 21.55 -10.29 36.11
C GLU A 362 20.67 -11.09 37.09
N PRO A 363 20.27 -12.33 36.75
CA PRO A 363 19.55 -12.78 35.56
C PRO A 363 18.09 -13.19 35.86
#